data_AF-A0A2V8AN66-F1
#
_entry.id   AF-A0A2V8AN66-F1
#
_cell.length_a   1.000
_cell.length_b   1.000
_cell.length_c   1.000
_cell.angle_alpha   90.00
_cell.angle_beta   90.00
_cell.angle_gamma   90.00
#
_symmetry.space_group_name_H-M   'P 1'
#
loop_
_entity.id
_entity.type
_entity.pdbx_description
1 polymer ?
#
loop_
_entity_poly.entity_id
_entity_poly.type
_entity_poly.pdbx_seq_one_letter_code
_entity_poly.pdbx_strand_id
1 'polypeptide(L)'
;MPTPASQAVADVLPHAVSSEAAAPRSSWFGRLLRRLSSKTGLATAVERDPLLAFASESPVEAAISAAAAASVQKPRSRARLWVVLASALVILAAAAPFALAQIELLRANAAGSQPGRLTIVTHPDGASVMVDGQSRGMTPLTLSVSPGPHTVSIRSGINERVLPVTVGARADIVRDLEMTNSPSPTTSGALSVTTDPPGAHVTIDGAPAGTSPVTFDALSAEPHTVIVTGATGSAERTVTVAAGHTATVVFSLPKVSGPVGGWLSVTAPFEVQVIEKDEVIGSGGAARIMVAAGRHDILLANRALDYQESRHVEVAAGTTTSVRVDAPKVTLSVNARPWADVAIDGNDIGQTPIANVTATVGTHQLVFRHPQFGERRQSVILTGKGPNRVAVDLTK
;
A
#
# COMPACT_ATOMS: atom_id res chain seq x y z
N MET A 1 26.00 72.31 -34.73
CA MET A 1 26.51 72.22 -33.34
C MET A 1 25.82 71.04 -32.65
N PRO A 2 26.43 70.45 -31.60
CA PRO A 2 26.25 69.02 -31.28
C PRO A 2 25.17 68.69 -30.22
N THR A 3 25.05 67.37 -29.98
CA THR A 3 24.41 66.58 -28.90
C THR A 3 24.42 67.23 -27.50
N PRO A 4 23.51 66.83 -26.56
CA PRO A 4 23.34 65.45 -26.01
C PRO A 4 21.86 65.02 -25.79
N ALA A 5 21.49 63.93 -25.09
CA ALA A 5 21.94 62.53 -24.97
C ALA A 5 21.08 61.82 -23.88
N SER A 6 21.14 60.48 -23.76
CA SER A 6 20.72 59.69 -22.57
C SER A 6 19.20 59.60 -22.30
N GLN A 7 18.53 58.46 -22.03
CA GLN A 7 18.93 57.16 -21.50
C GLN A 7 17.96 56.05 -22.01
N ALA A 8 18.46 54.83 -22.20
CA ALA A 8 17.65 53.63 -22.33
C ALA A 8 18.00 52.67 -21.18
N VAL A 9 16.99 52.08 -20.54
CA VAL A 9 17.14 51.20 -19.37
C VAL A 9 17.42 49.76 -19.80
N ALA A 10 18.23 49.06 -19.01
CA ALA A 10 18.77 47.74 -19.33
C ALA A 10 17.73 46.62 -19.29
N ASP A 11 17.93 45.64 -20.17
CA ASP A 11 17.24 44.35 -20.18
C ASP A 11 18.20 43.26 -19.69
N VAL A 12 17.73 42.33 -18.86
CA VAL A 12 18.58 41.34 -18.16
C VAL A 12 18.20 39.92 -18.57
N LEU A 13 19.01 39.34 -19.45
CA LEU A 13 19.02 37.90 -19.73
C LEU A 13 19.89 37.16 -18.71
N PRO A 14 19.52 35.92 -18.33
CA PRO A 14 20.46 35.03 -17.66
C PRO A 14 20.68 33.67 -18.35
N HIS A 15 21.90 33.15 -18.13
CA HIS A 15 22.34 31.74 -18.22
C HIS A 15 22.57 31.06 -19.58
N ALA A 16 23.86 30.96 -19.93
CA ALA A 16 24.49 29.69 -20.31
C ALA A 16 25.94 29.67 -19.80
N VAL A 17 26.32 28.69 -18.99
CA VAL A 17 27.73 28.41 -18.62
C VAL A 17 27.96 26.90 -18.67
N SER A 18 29.13 26.53 -19.18
CA SER A 18 29.51 25.19 -19.62
C SER A 18 29.86 24.20 -18.50
N SER A 19 29.95 22.93 -18.91
CA SER A 19 30.52 21.80 -18.18
C SER A 19 31.98 21.98 -17.75
N GLU A 20 32.37 21.38 -16.62
CA GLU A 20 33.67 20.70 -16.52
C GLU A 20 33.58 19.50 -15.55
N ALA A 21 34.46 18.50 -15.74
CA ALA A 21 34.45 17.23 -15.02
C ALA A 21 35.64 17.11 -14.05
N ALA A 22 35.46 16.43 -12.92
CA ALA A 22 36.57 16.00 -12.07
C ALA A 22 36.25 14.74 -11.25
N ALA A 23 37.14 13.76 -11.36
CA ALA A 23 37.34 12.61 -10.48
C ALA A 23 38.86 12.29 -10.51
N PRO A 24 39.41 11.27 -9.80
CA PRO A 24 38.87 10.45 -8.71
C PRO A 24 39.81 10.40 -7.47
N ARG A 25 39.39 9.75 -6.37
CA ARG A 25 40.35 9.23 -5.35
C ARG A 25 39.94 7.88 -4.69
N SER A 26 40.61 6.83 -5.15
CA SER A 26 41.23 5.72 -4.38
C SER A 26 40.51 5.07 -3.17
N SER A 27 40.00 3.86 -3.42
CA SER A 27 40.30 2.60 -2.70
C SER A 27 40.51 2.55 -1.17
N TRP A 28 39.67 1.77 -0.49
CA TRP A 28 40.10 0.94 0.66
C TRP A 28 39.37 -0.41 0.67
N PHE A 29 39.94 -1.40 -0.02
CA PHE A 29 39.60 -2.80 0.19
C PHE A 29 40.56 -3.40 1.22
N GLY A 30 40.02 -4.16 2.18
CA GLY A 30 40.71 -5.37 2.61
C GLY A 30 40.97 -5.57 4.11
N ARG A 31 40.41 -6.69 4.56
CA ARG A 31 40.94 -7.61 5.60
C ARG A 31 40.81 -7.17 7.06
N LEU A 32 40.80 -8.05 8.06
CA LEU A 32 40.43 -9.47 8.28
C LEU A 32 41.07 -9.77 9.66
N LEU A 33 40.40 -10.54 10.54
CA LEU A 33 40.91 -11.11 11.80
C LEU A 33 41.22 -10.11 12.95
N ARG A 34 40.50 -10.11 14.09
CA ARG A 34 40.23 -11.18 15.10
C ARG A 34 41.34 -11.27 16.17
N ARG A 35 41.12 -10.65 17.34
CA ARG A 35 41.90 -10.86 18.57
C ARG A 35 41.13 -11.70 19.60
N LEU A 36 41.68 -12.89 19.86
CA LEU A 36 41.90 -13.53 21.16
C LEU A 36 40.85 -13.42 22.32
N SER A 37 40.26 -14.59 22.61
CA SER A 37 40.44 -15.33 23.88
C SER A 37 39.61 -15.01 25.15
N SER A 38 38.52 -15.78 25.33
CA SER A 38 38.22 -16.62 26.51
C SER A 38 37.10 -17.62 26.15
N LYS A 39 37.30 -18.95 26.25
CA LYS A 39 36.95 -19.84 27.40
C LYS A 39 35.54 -19.59 27.97
N THR A 40 34.60 -20.53 28.13
CA THR A 40 34.39 -21.95 27.74
C THR A 40 32.92 -22.29 28.13
N GLY A 41 32.19 -23.32 27.66
CA GLY A 41 32.41 -24.49 26.78
C GLY A 41 31.11 -25.33 26.71
N LEU A 42 31.15 -26.60 26.24
CA LEU A 42 30.00 -27.53 26.01
C LEU A 42 29.06 -27.11 24.84
N ALA A 43 28.54 -27.96 23.95
CA ALA A 43 28.83 -29.34 23.50
C ALA A 43 28.11 -29.51 22.11
N THR A 44 28.19 -30.55 21.27
CA THR A 44 28.77 -31.91 21.31
C THR A 44 28.98 -32.43 19.86
N ALA A 45 29.45 -33.68 19.69
CA ALA A 45 29.05 -34.68 18.68
C ALA A 45 29.97 -35.01 17.46
N VAL A 46 30.07 -36.32 17.22
CA VAL A 46 30.57 -37.06 16.03
C VAL A 46 32.07 -36.89 15.71
N GLU A 47 32.98 -37.74 16.22
CA GLU A 47 33.21 -39.17 15.89
C GLU A 47 34.03 -39.39 14.60
N ARG A 48 35.29 -39.86 14.74
CA ARG A 48 35.70 -41.21 14.31
C ARG A 48 37.10 -41.58 14.79
N ASP A 49 37.19 -42.82 15.26
CA ASP A 49 38.41 -43.58 15.56
C ASP A 49 39.32 -43.66 14.30
N PRO A 50 40.65 -43.59 14.46
CA PRO A 50 41.38 -44.84 14.25
C PRO A 50 42.60 -45.05 15.16
N LEU A 51 42.56 -46.16 15.88
CA LEU A 51 43.60 -47.20 15.97
C LEU A 51 45.06 -46.75 16.19
N LEU A 52 45.56 -47.14 17.37
CA LEU A 52 46.88 -47.80 17.53
C LEU A 52 48.13 -47.00 17.12
N ALA A 53 48.62 -46.18 18.06
CA ALA A 53 50.06 -45.94 18.19
C ALA A 53 50.46 -45.71 19.66
N PHE A 54 51.15 -46.71 20.22
CA PHE A 54 52.22 -46.69 21.24
C PHE A 54 52.37 -45.51 22.25
N ALA A 55 52.89 -45.67 23.46
CA ALA A 55 53.12 -46.79 24.40
C ALA A 55 54.00 -46.22 25.53
N SER A 56 53.64 -46.38 26.81
CA SER A 56 54.59 -46.59 27.93
C SER A 56 53.92 -46.67 29.30
N GLU A 57 54.37 -47.67 30.08
CA GLU A 57 54.45 -47.67 31.56
C GLU A 57 53.18 -47.78 32.43
N SER A 58 52.89 -49.06 32.71
CA SER A 58 52.49 -49.72 33.98
C SER A 58 52.97 -49.03 35.30
N PRO A 59 52.54 -49.46 36.53
CA PRO A 59 52.02 -50.79 36.87
C PRO A 59 50.98 -50.95 38.00
N VAL A 60 50.69 -52.24 38.27
CA VAL A 60 50.22 -52.92 39.50
C VAL A 60 48.73 -53.32 39.56
N GLU A 61 48.55 -54.64 39.47
CA GLU A 61 47.29 -55.38 39.59
C GLU A 61 47.01 -55.84 41.03
N ALA A 62 45.72 -56.08 41.32
CA ALA A 62 45.26 -57.14 42.23
C ALA A 62 43.87 -57.60 41.72
N ALA A 63 43.79 -58.59 40.84
CA ALA A 63 43.83 -60.03 41.13
C ALA A 63 42.57 -60.57 41.83
N ILE A 64 41.78 -61.36 41.08
CA ILE A 64 41.04 -62.58 41.52
C ILE A 64 40.69 -63.37 40.25
N SER A 65 41.17 -64.61 40.13
CA SER A 65 40.41 -65.71 39.50
C SER A 65 40.98 -67.07 39.93
N ALA A 66 40.10 -68.08 39.90
CA ALA A 66 40.32 -69.48 40.31
C ALA A 66 41.49 -70.18 39.55
N ALA A 67 42.08 -71.30 39.99
CA ALA A 67 41.41 -72.50 40.49
C ALA A 67 42.37 -73.58 41.09
N ALA A 68 41.78 -74.45 41.92
CA ALA A 68 42.07 -75.88 42.13
C ALA A 68 43.51 -76.47 42.03
N ALA A 69 43.99 -77.02 43.15
CA ALA A 69 44.56 -78.38 43.26
C ALA A 69 44.57 -78.85 44.73
N ALA A 70 44.62 -80.16 44.98
CA ALA A 70 44.29 -80.76 46.30
C ALA A 70 45.48 -81.30 47.09
N SER A 71 45.35 -81.36 48.42
CA SER A 71 45.95 -82.45 49.24
C SER A 71 45.28 -82.64 50.62
N VAL A 72 44.76 -83.87 50.79
CA VAL A 72 44.64 -84.73 52.00
C VAL A 72 45.12 -84.13 53.35
N GLN A 73 44.32 -84.10 54.44
CA GLN A 73 44.22 -85.21 55.43
C GLN A 73 42.92 -85.21 56.31
N LYS A 74 42.66 -86.39 56.91
CA LYS A 74 41.51 -86.88 57.73
C LYS A 74 41.65 -86.55 59.26
N PRO A 75 40.72 -86.95 60.18
CA PRO A 75 39.24 -87.02 60.15
C PRO A 75 38.51 -86.70 61.51
N ARG A 76 37.17 -86.92 61.56
CA ARG A 76 36.29 -87.18 62.75
C ARG A 76 35.93 -85.95 63.62
N SER A 77 34.76 -85.90 64.28
CA SER A 77 33.72 -86.92 64.57
C SER A 77 32.28 -86.40 64.39
N ARG A 78 31.28 -87.31 64.43
CA ARG A 78 29.84 -87.01 64.24
C ARG A 78 29.11 -86.92 65.59
N ALA A 79 28.38 -85.83 65.86
CA ALA A 79 27.16 -85.81 66.68
C ALA A 79 26.41 -84.46 66.58
N ARG A 80 25.10 -84.47 66.88
CA ARG A 80 24.23 -83.29 67.19
C ARG A 80 23.69 -82.44 66.02
N LEU A 81 23.01 -83.07 65.04
CA LEU A 81 22.20 -82.35 64.02
C LEU A 81 20.85 -81.82 64.55
N TRP A 82 20.31 -82.40 65.64
CA TRP A 82 18.92 -82.16 66.09
C TRP A 82 18.67 -80.82 66.80
N VAL A 83 19.70 -80.08 67.22
CA VAL A 83 19.55 -78.82 67.97
C VAL A 83 19.25 -77.62 67.06
N VAL A 84 19.63 -77.68 65.78
CA VAL A 84 19.51 -76.56 64.83
C VAL A 84 18.09 -76.41 64.26
N LEU A 85 17.30 -77.50 64.21
CA LEU A 85 15.93 -77.48 63.68
C LEU A 85 14.91 -76.85 64.65
N ALA A 86 15.14 -76.96 65.96
CA ALA A 86 14.22 -76.43 66.97
C ALA A 86 14.26 -74.89 67.07
N SER A 87 15.43 -74.27 66.87
CA SER A 87 15.58 -72.81 66.94
C SER A 87 14.99 -72.08 65.73
N ALA A 88 15.01 -72.70 64.54
CA ALA A 88 14.44 -72.12 63.33
C ALA A 88 12.91 -71.93 63.42
N LEU A 89 12.19 -72.86 64.06
CA LEU A 89 10.73 -72.83 64.15
C LEU A 89 10.23 -71.67 65.05
N VAL A 90 10.94 -71.37 66.14
CA VAL A 90 10.58 -70.29 67.08
C VAL A 90 10.77 -68.91 66.45
N ILE A 91 11.81 -68.73 65.63
CA ILE A 91 12.06 -67.47 64.92
C ILE A 91 11.00 -67.23 63.82
N LEU A 92 10.61 -68.28 63.09
CA LEU A 92 9.51 -68.21 62.10
C LEU A 92 8.15 -67.90 62.74
N ALA A 93 7.86 -68.50 63.90
CA ALA A 93 6.61 -68.25 64.64
C ALA A 93 6.49 -66.82 65.20
N ALA A 94 7.62 -66.13 65.47
CA ALA A 94 7.62 -64.73 65.90
C ALA A 94 7.67 -63.74 64.71
N ALA A 95 8.36 -64.09 63.63
CA ALA A 95 8.48 -63.23 62.45
C ALA A 95 7.17 -63.07 61.66
N ALA A 96 6.37 -64.14 61.54
CA ALA A 96 5.09 -64.10 60.83
C ALA A 96 4.07 -63.09 61.40
N PRO A 97 3.73 -63.09 62.71
CA PRO A 97 2.83 -62.09 63.29
C PRO A 97 3.44 -60.68 63.29
N PHE A 98 4.77 -60.53 63.41
CA PHE A 98 5.41 -59.22 63.30
C PHE A 98 5.34 -58.65 61.87
N ALA A 99 5.56 -59.47 60.84
CA ALA A 99 5.42 -59.08 59.44
C ALA A 99 3.96 -58.75 59.08
N LEU A 100 2.99 -59.52 59.59
CA LEU A 100 1.57 -59.23 59.43
C LEU A 100 1.18 -57.93 60.16
N ALA A 101 1.68 -57.70 61.39
CA ALA A 101 1.46 -56.45 62.12
C ALA A 101 2.11 -55.23 61.44
N GLN A 102 3.27 -55.40 60.80
CA GLN A 102 3.89 -54.37 59.95
C GLN A 102 3.04 -54.07 58.71
N ILE A 103 2.47 -55.08 58.06
CA ILE A 103 1.55 -54.89 56.92
C ILE A 103 0.23 -54.24 57.36
N GLU A 104 -0.30 -54.60 58.54
CA GLU A 104 -1.46 -53.92 59.15
C GLU A 104 -1.15 -52.47 59.50
N LEU A 105 0.04 -52.14 60.04
CA LEU A 105 0.45 -50.75 60.28
C LEU A 105 0.60 -49.95 58.99
N LEU A 106 1.15 -50.55 57.93
CA LEU A 106 1.25 -49.93 56.61
C LEU A 106 -0.15 -49.72 55.97
N ARG A 107 -1.09 -50.64 56.19
CA ARG A 107 -2.50 -50.48 55.80
C ARG A 107 -3.23 -49.43 56.64
N ALA A 108 -2.94 -49.33 57.93
CA ALA A 108 -3.48 -48.31 58.81
C ALA A 108 -2.97 -46.90 58.42
N ASN A 109 -1.72 -46.77 57.99
CA ASN A 109 -1.22 -45.52 57.39
C ASN A 109 -1.82 -45.23 56.01
N ALA A 110 -2.33 -46.24 55.29
CA ALA A 110 -3.14 -46.06 54.09
C ALA A 110 -4.61 -45.70 54.40
N ALA A 111 -5.05 -45.73 55.66
CA ALA A 111 -6.40 -45.35 56.10
C ALA A 111 -6.63 -43.82 56.16
N GLY A 112 -6.09 -43.11 55.17
CA GLY A 112 -6.43 -41.73 54.82
C GLY A 112 -6.95 -41.60 53.38
N SER A 113 -7.39 -42.70 52.76
CA SER A 113 -7.54 -42.89 51.30
C SER A 113 -8.59 -42.05 50.57
N GLN A 114 -9.19 -41.03 51.19
CA GLN A 114 -10.15 -40.14 50.52
C GLN A 114 -9.44 -38.87 50.01
N PRO A 115 -9.52 -38.58 48.70
CA PRO A 115 -8.78 -37.49 48.09
C PRO A 115 -9.17 -36.13 48.68
N GLY A 116 -8.22 -35.22 48.72
CA GLY A 116 -8.48 -33.81 48.96
C GLY A 116 -8.92 -33.10 47.68
N ARG A 117 -9.65 -32.01 47.84
CA ARG A 117 -10.08 -31.10 46.77
C ARG A 117 -9.09 -29.94 46.73
N LEU A 118 -8.50 -29.69 45.57
CA LEU A 118 -7.60 -28.56 45.33
C LEU A 118 -8.24 -27.66 44.27
N THR A 119 -8.54 -26.43 44.65
CA THR A 119 -9.06 -25.38 43.76
C THR A 119 -7.95 -24.37 43.51
N ILE A 120 -7.62 -24.12 42.25
CA ILE A 120 -6.60 -23.17 41.82
C ILE A 120 -7.28 -22.10 40.97
N VAL A 121 -7.21 -20.85 41.42
CA VAL A 121 -7.71 -19.65 40.76
C VAL A 121 -6.50 -18.77 40.44
N THR A 122 -6.50 -18.10 39.30
CA THR A 122 -5.47 -17.09 39.00
C THR A 122 -6.11 -15.79 38.57
N HIS A 123 -5.44 -14.70 38.85
CA HIS A 123 -5.80 -13.39 38.35
C HIS A 123 -4.67 -12.91 37.42
N PRO A 124 -4.91 -12.76 36.11
CA PRO A 124 -6.13 -13.14 35.36
C PRO A 124 -6.33 -14.67 35.23
N ASP A 125 -7.54 -15.08 34.88
CA ASP A 125 -7.92 -16.47 34.60
C ASP A 125 -7.25 -17.04 33.33
N GLY A 126 -7.32 -18.36 33.15
CA GLY A 126 -6.87 -19.05 31.94
C GLY A 126 -5.42 -19.56 31.96
N ALA A 127 -4.74 -19.51 33.10
CA ALA A 127 -3.38 -20.03 33.24
C ALA A 127 -3.36 -21.57 33.21
N SER A 128 -2.44 -22.16 32.46
CA SER A 128 -2.31 -23.63 32.37
C SER A 128 -1.75 -24.22 33.66
N VAL A 129 -2.38 -25.26 34.20
CA VAL A 129 -2.03 -25.93 35.47
C VAL A 129 -1.49 -27.33 35.21
N MET A 130 -0.36 -27.64 35.83
CA MET A 130 0.21 -28.99 35.90
C MET A 130 0.37 -29.40 37.37
N VAL A 131 0.10 -30.67 37.68
CA VAL A 131 0.30 -31.26 39.02
C VAL A 131 1.18 -32.48 38.85
N ASP A 132 2.31 -32.50 39.56
CA ASP A 132 3.37 -33.52 39.49
C ASP A 132 3.85 -33.79 38.05
N GLY A 133 3.96 -32.73 37.25
CA GLY A 133 4.35 -32.77 35.84
C GLY A 133 3.22 -33.15 34.86
N GLN A 134 2.04 -33.57 35.34
CA GLN A 134 0.90 -33.87 34.47
C GLN A 134 0.02 -32.63 34.27
N SER A 135 -0.25 -32.27 33.01
CA SER A 135 -1.22 -31.20 32.68
C SER A 135 -2.63 -31.57 33.15
N ARG A 136 -3.29 -30.65 33.87
CA ARG A 136 -4.62 -30.86 34.46
C ARG A 136 -5.70 -29.93 33.90
N GLY A 137 -5.34 -28.87 33.18
CA GLY A 137 -6.30 -27.93 32.57
C GLY A 137 -5.83 -26.47 32.65
N MET A 138 -6.80 -25.55 32.67
CA MET A 138 -6.60 -24.11 32.84
C MET A 138 -7.41 -23.59 34.03
N THR A 139 -6.94 -22.55 34.71
CA THR A 139 -7.65 -21.89 35.81
C THR A 139 -8.88 -21.10 35.36
N PRO A 140 -9.95 -20.98 36.19
CA PRO A 140 -10.14 -21.63 37.49
C PRO A 140 -10.33 -23.14 37.38
N LEU A 141 -9.59 -23.91 38.17
CA LEU A 141 -9.58 -25.38 38.10
C LEU A 141 -9.75 -26.00 39.49
N THR A 142 -10.80 -26.80 39.66
CA THR A 142 -10.93 -27.70 40.82
C THR A 142 -10.58 -29.12 40.42
N LEU A 143 -9.70 -29.77 41.18
CA LEU A 143 -9.25 -31.13 40.93
C LEU A 143 -9.12 -31.93 42.23
N SER A 144 -9.38 -33.24 42.15
CA SER A 144 -9.18 -34.16 43.27
C SER A 144 -7.75 -34.71 43.25
N VAL A 145 -7.07 -34.68 44.40
CA VAL A 145 -5.68 -35.14 44.57
C VAL A 145 -5.61 -36.15 45.71
N SER A 146 -4.69 -37.11 45.60
CA SER A 146 -4.27 -37.93 46.74
C SER A 146 -3.83 -37.06 47.92
N PRO A 147 -3.99 -37.51 49.17
CA PRO A 147 -3.34 -36.87 50.30
C PRO A 147 -1.83 -37.09 50.25
N GLY A 148 -1.05 -36.02 50.46
CA GLY A 148 0.40 -36.03 50.35
C GLY A 148 0.99 -34.70 49.85
N PRO A 149 2.32 -34.60 49.72
CA PRO A 149 2.98 -33.47 49.06
C PRO A 149 2.86 -33.57 47.54
N HIS A 150 2.44 -32.49 46.91
CA HIS A 150 2.30 -32.34 45.46
C HIS A 150 3.04 -31.11 44.96
N THR A 151 3.54 -31.15 43.72
CA THR A 151 4.17 -30.00 43.05
C THR A 151 3.24 -29.46 41.98
N VAL A 152 2.76 -28.23 42.15
CA VAL A 152 1.89 -27.57 41.19
C VAL A 152 2.72 -26.55 40.39
N SER A 153 2.74 -26.64 39.06
CA SER A 153 3.21 -25.55 38.21
C SER A 153 2.03 -24.88 37.50
N ILE A 154 2.03 -23.55 37.52
CA ILE A 154 1.04 -22.72 36.86
C ILE A 154 1.78 -21.82 35.88
N ARG A 155 1.34 -21.77 34.62
CA ARG A 155 1.96 -20.96 33.58
C ARG A 155 0.93 -20.06 32.88
N SER A 156 1.21 -18.76 32.84
CA SER A 156 0.44 -17.74 32.14
C SER A 156 1.38 -16.95 31.21
N GLY A 157 1.15 -17.04 29.90
CA GLY A 157 2.04 -16.47 28.89
C GLY A 157 3.48 -16.97 29.05
N ILE A 158 4.41 -16.04 29.29
CA ILE A 158 5.84 -16.31 29.51
C ILE A 158 6.20 -16.63 30.97
N ASN A 159 5.27 -16.45 31.93
CA ASN A 159 5.54 -16.58 33.35
C ASN A 159 5.08 -17.95 33.88
N GLU A 160 6.00 -18.67 34.53
CA GLU A 160 5.75 -19.94 35.20
C GLU A 160 6.02 -19.81 36.71
N ARG A 161 5.14 -20.39 37.52
CA ARG A 161 5.24 -20.40 38.99
C ARG A 161 5.06 -21.83 39.50
N VAL A 162 6.10 -22.35 40.16
CA VAL A 162 6.09 -23.69 40.78
C VAL A 162 5.88 -23.54 42.29
N LEU A 163 4.94 -24.31 42.84
CA LEU A 163 4.49 -24.23 44.23
C LEU A 163 4.34 -25.64 44.83
N PRO A 164 5.02 -25.95 45.96
CA PRO A 164 4.71 -27.14 46.72
C PRO A 164 3.39 -26.97 47.49
N VAL A 165 2.51 -27.98 47.40
CA VAL A 165 1.21 -28.01 48.07
C VAL A 165 1.02 -29.36 48.75
N THR A 166 0.94 -29.37 50.08
CA THR A 166 0.57 -30.58 50.83
C THR A 166 -0.95 -30.65 50.97
N VAL A 167 -1.56 -31.71 50.44
CA VAL A 167 -3.00 -31.97 50.48
C VAL A 167 -3.32 -32.96 51.59
N GLY A 168 -4.29 -32.64 52.44
CA GLY A 168 -4.78 -33.55 53.50
C GLY A 168 -5.94 -34.44 53.03
N ALA A 169 -6.17 -35.56 53.73
CA ALA A 169 -7.34 -36.42 53.48
C ALA A 169 -8.64 -35.64 53.69
N ARG A 170 -9.52 -35.62 52.68
CA ARG A 170 -10.75 -34.79 52.63
C ARG A 170 -10.53 -33.27 52.81
N ALA A 171 -9.31 -32.76 52.72
CA ALA A 171 -9.09 -31.32 52.81
C ALA A 171 -9.65 -30.61 51.56
N ASP A 172 -10.25 -29.43 51.73
CA ASP A 172 -10.53 -28.52 50.61
C ASP A 172 -9.54 -27.35 50.69
N ILE A 173 -8.69 -27.22 49.68
CA ILE A 173 -7.61 -26.24 49.63
C ILE A 173 -7.86 -25.32 48.45
N VAL A 174 -8.01 -24.02 48.73
CA VAL A 174 -8.09 -22.98 47.69
C VAL A 174 -6.74 -22.28 47.59
N ARG A 175 -6.25 -22.11 46.36
CA ARG A 175 -5.05 -21.32 46.02
C ARG A 175 -5.45 -20.25 45.02
N ASP A 176 -5.49 -19.01 45.51
CA ASP A 176 -5.60 -17.82 44.69
C ASP A 176 -4.18 -17.29 44.40
N LEU A 177 -3.92 -16.91 43.15
CA LEU A 177 -2.61 -16.60 42.63
C LEU A 177 -2.67 -15.44 41.63
N GLU A 178 -2.18 -14.27 42.04
CA GLU A 178 -1.86 -13.20 41.10
C GLU A 178 -0.74 -13.67 40.15
N MET A 179 -0.99 -13.57 38.85
CA MET A 179 -0.08 -13.95 37.77
C MET A 179 0.13 -12.72 36.88
N THR A 180 1.27 -12.06 37.00
CA THR A 180 1.58 -10.88 36.19
C THR A 180 1.66 -11.25 34.71
N ASN A 181 0.61 -11.00 33.94
CA ASN A 181 0.69 -11.03 32.48
C ASN A 181 1.33 -9.71 32.02
N SER A 182 2.66 -9.66 31.96
CA SER A 182 3.33 -8.62 31.17
C SER A 182 2.89 -8.81 29.72
N PRO A 183 2.27 -7.81 29.06
CA PRO A 183 2.04 -7.90 27.63
C PRO A 183 3.39 -8.09 26.94
N SER A 184 3.46 -9.03 26.00
CA SER A 184 4.65 -9.19 25.15
C SER A 184 4.98 -7.82 24.55
N PRO A 185 6.26 -7.39 24.54
CA PRO A 185 6.61 -6.10 23.97
C PRO A 185 6.16 -6.08 22.51
N THR A 186 5.31 -5.11 22.17
CA THR A 186 4.73 -5.00 20.83
C THR A 186 5.86 -4.68 19.84
N THR A 187 6.40 -5.68 19.14
CA THR A 187 7.44 -5.48 18.14
C THR A 187 6.90 -4.88 16.84
N SER A 188 5.58 -4.71 16.75
CA SER A 188 4.87 -4.06 15.66
C SER A 188 4.21 -2.75 16.08
N GLY A 189 4.02 -1.87 15.11
CA GLY A 189 3.13 -0.72 15.18
C GLY A 189 2.16 -0.71 14.00
N ALA A 190 1.40 0.37 13.88
CA ALA A 190 0.47 0.58 12.79
C ALA A 190 0.90 1.73 11.87
N LEU A 191 0.44 1.73 10.63
CA LEU A 191 0.66 2.80 9.66
C LEU A 191 -0.65 3.12 8.92
N SER A 192 -1.06 4.39 8.93
CA SER A 192 -2.14 4.90 8.09
C SER A 192 -1.58 5.75 6.95
N VAL A 193 -1.92 5.38 5.72
CA VAL A 193 -1.49 6.04 4.48
C VAL A 193 -2.70 6.66 3.80
N THR A 194 -2.69 7.98 3.68
CA THR A 194 -3.73 8.75 2.96
C THR A 194 -3.09 9.52 1.81
N THR A 195 -3.80 9.66 0.67
CA THR A 195 -3.38 10.53 -0.42
C THR A 195 -4.46 11.54 -0.81
N ASP A 196 -4.03 12.66 -1.35
CA ASP A 196 -4.88 13.65 -2.00
C ASP A 196 -4.38 13.86 -3.45
N PRO A 197 -5.15 13.49 -4.49
CA PRO A 197 -6.46 12.81 -4.43
C PRO A 197 -6.37 11.38 -3.86
N PRO A 198 -7.47 10.83 -3.32
CA PRO A 198 -7.53 9.44 -2.84
C PRO A 198 -7.50 8.43 -3.99
N GLY A 199 -7.28 7.15 -3.66
CA GLY A 199 -7.26 6.05 -4.63
C GLY A 199 -5.91 5.75 -5.27
N ALA A 200 -4.81 6.35 -4.78
CA ALA A 200 -3.47 6.00 -5.22
C ALA A 200 -3.07 4.59 -4.73
N HIS A 201 -2.38 3.82 -5.57
CA HIS A 201 -1.80 2.54 -5.20
C HIS A 201 -0.64 2.74 -4.22
N VAL A 202 -0.61 1.95 -3.16
CA VAL A 202 0.42 2.01 -2.11
C VAL A 202 1.31 0.77 -2.20
N THR A 203 2.62 0.96 -2.14
CA THR A 203 3.59 -0.11 -1.88
C THR A 203 4.41 0.25 -0.63
N ILE A 204 4.76 -0.79 0.15
CA ILE A 204 5.59 -0.67 1.35
C ILE A 204 6.77 -1.63 1.16
N ASP A 205 7.99 -1.11 1.23
CA ASP A 205 9.25 -1.84 1.01
C ASP A 205 9.29 -2.63 -0.31
N GLY A 206 8.62 -2.08 -1.34
CA GLY A 206 8.47 -2.70 -2.65
C GLY A 206 7.32 -3.73 -2.77
N ALA A 207 6.70 -4.14 -1.67
CA ALA A 207 5.53 -5.02 -1.68
C ALA A 207 4.22 -4.24 -1.92
N PRO A 208 3.28 -4.73 -2.74
CA PRO A 208 1.99 -4.08 -2.96
C PRO A 208 1.12 -4.16 -1.69
N ALA A 209 0.65 -3.00 -1.24
CA ALA A 209 -0.03 -2.82 0.04
C ALA A 209 -1.49 -2.36 -0.09
N GLY A 210 -1.97 -2.08 -1.31
CA GLY A 210 -3.38 -1.78 -1.60
C GLY A 210 -3.59 -0.39 -2.22
N THR A 211 -4.69 0.26 -1.88
CA THR A 211 -5.09 1.58 -2.37
C THR A 211 -5.49 2.50 -1.23
N SER A 212 -5.01 3.73 -1.26
CA SER A 212 -5.28 4.75 -0.24
C SER A 212 -6.72 5.29 -0.27
N PRO A 213 -7.30 5.70 0.89
CA PRO A 213 -6.75 5.58 2.23
C PRO A 213 -6.70 4.13 2.72
N VAL A 214 -5.59 3.73 3.35
CA VAL A 214 -5.38 2.38 3.86
C VAL A 214 -4.63 2.42 5.20
N THR A 215 -4.97 1.52 6.11
CA THR A 215 -4.30 1.37 7.42
C THR A 215 -3.84 -0.07 7.59
N PHE A 216 -2.64 -0.24 8.14
CA PHE A 216 -2.00 -1.52 8.43
C PHE A 216 -1.72 -1.60 9.92
N ASP A 217 -2.24 -2.62 10.62
CA ASP A 217 -2.18 -2.68 12.09
C ASP A 217 -0.94 -3.43 12.64
N ALA A 218 -0.14 -4.06 11.77
CA ALA A 218 0.96 -4.93 12.15
C ALA A 218 2.18 -4.82 11.21
N LEU A 219 2.81 -3.65 11.16
CA LEU A 219 4.13 -3.43 10.56
C LEU A 219 5.21 -3.53 11.63
N SER A 220 6.43 -3.95 11.29
CA SER A 220 7.56 -3.96 12.23
C SER A 220 7.87 -2.55 12.76
N ALA A 221 8.45 -2.47 13.96
CA ALA A 221 8.83 -1.20 14.57
C ALA A 221 10.15 -0.64 13.98
N GLU A 222 10.15 -0.35 12.67
CA GLU A 222 11.33 0.11 11.91
C GLU A 222 10.97 1.16 10.83
N PRO A 223 11.97 1.75 10.14
CA PRO A 223 11.72 2.63 8.99
C PRO A 223 11.29 1.84 7.75
N HIS A 224 10.09 2.11 7.26
CA HIS A 224 9.52 1.53 6.04
C HIS A 224 9.51 2.54 4.90
N THR A 225 9.88 2.13 3.68
CA THR A 225 9.77 2.97 2.49
C THR A 225 8.38 2.82 1.88
N VAL A 226 7.60 3.90 1.93
CA VAL A 226 6.24 3.98 1.39
C VAL A 226 6.29 4.72 0.06
N ILE A 227 5.89 4.06 -1.02
CA ILE A 227 5.71 4.67 -2.34
C ILE A 227 4.20 4.68 -2.64
N VAL A 228 3.70 5.81 -3.11
CA VAL A 228 2.34 5.95 -3.61
C VAL A 228 2.35 6.34 -5.08
N THR A 229 1.49 5.71 -5.89
CA THR A 229 1.36 5.98 -7.32
C THR A 229 -0.10 6.24 -7.67
N GLY A 230 -0.40 7.47 -8.11
CA GLY A 230 -1.69 7.86 -8.63
C GLY A 230 -1.65 8.01 -10.16
N ALA A 231 -2.80 8.37 -10.75
CA ALA A 231 -2.93 8.56 -12.21
C ALA A 231 -2.05 9.69 -12.79
N THR A 232 -1.50 10.56 -11.94
CA THR A 232 -0.87 11.83 -12.32
C THR A 232 0.59 11.95 -11.88
N GLY A 233 1.12 10.93 -11.18
CA GLY A 233 2.47 10.92 -10.63
C GLY A 233 2.60 9.99 -9.43
N SER A 234 3.83 9.87 -8.93
CA SER A 234 4.17 9.10 -7.73
C SER A 234 4.91 9.95 -6.70
N ALA A 235 4.93 9.49 -5.46
CA ALA A 235 5.71 10.08 -4.38
C ALA A 235 6.23 8.99 -3.44
N GLU A 236 7.43 9.20 -2.88
CA GLU A 236 8.12 8.25 -2.01
C GLU A 236 8.51 8.94 -0.69
N ARG A 237 8.32 8.25 0.43
CA ARG A 237 8.81 8.67 1.75
C ARG A 237 9.14 7.46 2.62
N THR A 238 10.26 7.52 3.32
CA THR A 238 10.53 6.63 4.46
C THR A 238 9.74 7.11 5.68
N VAL A 239 9.02 6.21 6.33
CA VAL A 239 8.21 6.46 7.52
C VAL A 239 8.62 5.50 8.62
N THR A 240 9.03 6.03 9.78
CA THR A 240 9.38 5.21 10.95
C THR A 240 8.12 4.80 11.69
N VAL A 241 7.84 3.49 11.74
CA VAL A 241 6.78 2.91 12.58
C VAL A 241 7.37 2.60 13.96
N ALA A 242 6.63 2.93 15.03
CA ALA A 242 7.05 2.69 16.40
C ALA A 242 6.15 1.63 17.06
N ALA A 243 6.76 0.78 17.89
CA ALA A 243 6.11 -0.23 18.72
C ALA A 243 4.82 0.29 19.39
N GLY A 244 3.68 -0.33 19.10
CA GLY A 244 2.38 0.00 19.68
C GLY A 244 1.79 1.38 19.31
N HIS A 245 2.36 2.09 18.34
CA HIS A 245 1.88 3.40 17.88
C HIS A 245 1.42 3.36 16.42
N THR A 246 0.45 4.22 16.07
CA THR A 246 0.01 4.42 14.67
C THR A 246 0.76 5.60 14.05
N ALA A 247 1.73 5.32 13.18
CA ALA A 247 2.29 6.32 12.28
C ALA A 247 1.22 6.75 11.26
N THR A 248 1.16 8.04 10.90
CA THR A 248 0.24 8.55 9.88
C THR A 248 1.01 9.36 8.86
N VAL A 249 0.82 9.06 7.57
CA VAL A 249 1.46 9.78 6.46
C VAL A 249 0.42 10.21 5.44
N VAL A 250 0.52 11.48 5.00
CA VAL A 250 -0.32 12.07 3.97
C VAL A 250 0.54 12.48 2.78
N PHE A 251 0.21 11.97 1.60
CA PHE A 251 0.86 12.36 0.34
C PHE A 251 -0.07 13.25 -0.48
N SER A 252 0.42 14.42 -0.88
CA SER A 252 -0.25 15.26 -1.89
C SER A 252 0.37 14.96 -3.25
N LEU A 253 -0.40 14.35 -4.14
CA LEU A 253 0.01 14.12 -5.53
C LEU A 253 -0.46 15.30 -6.41
N PRO A 254 0.21 15.60 -7.54
CA PRO A 254 -0.22 16.64 -8.44
C PRO A 254 -1.65 16.37 -8.95
N LYS A 255 -2.60 17.25 -8.64
CA LYS A 255 -3.95 17.17 -9.20
C LYS A 255 -3.91 17.63 -10.66
N VAL A 256 -4.20 16.74 -11.60
CA VAL A 256 -4.62 17.16 -12.95
C VAL A 256 -5.95 17.89 -12.77
N SER A 257 -5.86 19.22 -12.78
CA SER A 257 -6.90 20.11 -12.28
C SER A 257 -7.88 20.44 -13.41
N GLY A 258 -8.90 19.59 -13.56
CA GLY A 258 -9.98 19.75 -14.53
C GLY A 258 -9.58 19.47 -15.98
N PRO A 259 -10.53 19.58 -16.93
CA PRO A 259 -10.20 19.61 -18.35
C PRO A 259 -9.36 20.86 -18.59
N VAL A 260 -8.09 20.68 -18.96
CA VAL A 260 -7.20 21.81 -19.25
C VAL A 260 -7.73 22.50 -20.49
N GLY A 261 -8.38 23.65 -20.32
CA GLY A 261 -9.05 24.35 -21.41
C GLY A 261 -8.08 24.85 -22.47
N GLY A 262 -8.57 24.98 -23.69
CA GLY A 262 -7.89 25.66 -24.79
C GLY A 262 -8.81 26.68 -25.46
N TRP A 263 -8.21 27.61 -26.18
CA TRP A 263 -8.94 28.72 -26.79
C TRP A 263 -9.29 28.38 -28.24
N LEU A 264 -10.54 28.59 -28.61
CA LEU A 264 -11.00 28.59 -30.00
C LEU A 264 -11.12 30.05 -30.47
N SER A 265 -10.50 30.40 -31.60
CA SER A 265 -10.68 31.71 -32.23
C SER A 265 -11.30 31.52 -33.61
N VAL A 266 -12.46 32.14 -33.86
CA VAL A 266 -13.20 31.99 -35.13
C VAL A 266 -13.20 33.32 -35.87
N THR A 267 -12.59 33.33 -37.06
CA THR A 267 -12.58 34.49 -37.98
C THR A 267 -13.51 34.22 -39.16
N ALA A 268 -14.43 35.13 -39.43
CA ALA A 268 -15.40 35.05 -40.52
C ALA A 268 -15.62 36.44 -41.14
N PRO A 269 -15.98 36.54 -42.44
CA PRO A 269 -16.30 37.80 -43.12
C PRO A 269 -17.70 38.34 -42.78
N PHE A 270 -18.50 37.59 -42.04
CA PHE A 270 -19.80 37.95 -41.49
C PHE A 270 -19.93 37.38 -40.07
N GLU A 271 -20.87 37.89 -39.27
CA GLU A 271 -21.11 37.36 -37.92
C GLU A 271 -21.49 35.87 -37.99
N VAL A 272 -20.86 35.04 -37.17
CA VAL A 272 -21.23 33.63 -37.00
C VAL A 272 -21.44 33.30 -35.52
N GLN A 273 -22.44 32.50 -35.23
CA GLN A 273 -22.57 31.83 -33.94
C GLN A 273 -21.76 30.53 -33.98
N VAL A 274 -21.07 30.24 -32.88
CA VAL A 274 -20.34 28.99 -32.67
C VAL A 274 -21.16 28.16 -31.70
N ILE A 275 -21.61 26.99 -32.15
CA ILE A 275 -22.52 26.11 -31.43
C ILE A 275 -21.83 24.76 -31.21
N GLU A 276 -21.88 24.21 -30.01
CA GLU A 276 -21.46 22.84 -29.68
C GLU A 276 -22.61 22.16 -28.94
N LYS A 277 -23.01 20.94 -29.35
CA LYS A 277 -24.12 20.18 -28.71
C LYS A 277 -25.40 21.00 -28.55
N ASP A 278 -25.77 21.73 -29.60
CA ASP A 278 -26.92 22.66 -29.67
C ASP A 278 -26.85 23.89 -28.72
N GLU A 279 -25.78 24.06 -27.94
CA GLU A 279 -25.53 25.22 -27.10
C GLU A 279 -24.64 26.25 -27.81
N VAL A 280 -24.99 27.54 -27.75
CA VAL A 280 -24.17 28.64 -28.30
C VAL A 280 -22.99 28.91 -27.37
N ILE A 281 -21.81 28.39 -27.70
CA ILE A 281 -20.57 28.57 -26.93
C ILE A 281 -19.88 29.92 -27.21
N GLY A 282 -20.24 30.62 -28.30
CA GLY A 282 -19.72 31.95 -28.58
C GLY A 282 -20.06 32.48 -29.98
N SER A 283 -19.32 33.50 -30.41
CA SER A 283 -19.48 34.14 -31.73
C SER A 283 -18.13 34.37 -32.43
N GLY A 284 -18.09 34.20 -33.75
CA GLY A 284 -16.94 34.55 -34.58
C GLY A 284 -16.80 36.08 -34.64
N GLY A 285 -15.64 36.57 -34.23
CA GLY A 285 -15.42 37.96 -33.82
C GLY A 285 -15.08 38.10 -32.33
N ALA A 286 -15.47 37.15 -31.47
CA ALA A 286 -14.88 37.04 -30.15
C ALA A 286 -13.40 36.66 -30.29
N ALA A 287 -12.51 37.37 -29.59
CA ALA A 287 -11.06 37.18 -29.71
C ALA A 287 -10.64 35.73 -29.40
N ARG A 288 -11.22 35.16 -28.33
CA ARG A 288 -11.02 33.78 -27.87
C ARG A 288 -12.29 33.29 -27.15
N ILE A 289 -12.75 32.10 -27.52
CA ILE A 289 -13.80 31.30 -26.87
C ILE A 289 -13.09 30.21 -26.07
N MET A 290 -13.52 29.93 -24.84
CA MET A 290 -12.91 28.87 -24.01
C MET A 290 -13.69 27.58 -24.11
N VAL A 291 -13.00 26.48 -24.43
CA VAL A 291 -13.54 25.12 -24.49
C VAL A 291 -12.57 24.15 -23.80
N ALA A 292 -13.02 22.93 -23.49
CA ALA A 292 -12.12 21.88 -23.01
C ALA A 292 -10.99 21.60 -24.02
N ALA A 293 -9.88 21.01 -23.60
CA ALA A 293 -8.99 20.38 -24.57
C ALA A 293 -9.57 19.04 -25.04
N GLY A 294 -9.42 18.75 -26.32
CA GLY A 294 -9.96 17.56 -26.95
C GLY A 294 -10.46 17.83 -28.37
N ARG A 295 -11.29 16.92 -28.87
CA ARG A 295 -11.97 17.05 -30.17
C ARG A 295 -13.38 17.62 -29.96
N HIS A 296 -13.72 18.63 -30.74
CA HIS A 296 -14.98 19.35 -30.71
C HIS A 296 -15.62 19.35 -32.10
N ASP A 297 -16.91 19.03 -32.14
CA ASP A 297 -17.73 19.14 -33.34
C ASP A 297 -18.55 20.43 -33.21
N ILE A 298 -18.10 21.48 -33.90
CA ILE A 298 -18.72 22.80 -33.84
C ILE A 298 -19.59 23.05 -35.06
N LEU A 299 -20.75 23.66 -34.86
CA LEU A 299 -21.61 24.21 -35.89
C LEU A 299 -21.41 25.73 -35.95
N LEU A 300 -20.96 26.20 -37.10
CA LEU A 300 -20.78 27.62 -37.41
C LEU A 300 -22.03 28.08 -38.17
N ALA A 301 -22.82 29.00 -37.61
CA ALA A 301 -24.14 29.33 -38.14
C ALA A 301 -24.41 30.84 -38.20
N ASN A 302 -25.06 31.28 -39.28
CA ASN A 302 -25.74 32.57 -39.36
C ASN A 302 -27.15 32.36 -39.92
N ARG A 303 -28.16 32.51 -39.05
CA ARG A 303 -29.57 32.29 -39.40
C ARG A 303 -30.12 33.32 -40.39
N ALA A 304 -29.61 34.56 -40.38
CA ALA A 304 -30.06 35.62 -41.30
C ALA A 304 -29.52 35.44 -42.72
N LEU A 305 -28.40 34.71 -42.87
CA LEU A 305 -27.76 34.42 -44.15
C LEU A 305 -28.08 33.02 -44.70
N ASP A 306 -28.88 32.22 -43.98
CA ASP A 306 -29.09 30.79 -44.22
C ASP A 306 -27.78 29.96 -44.28
N TYR A 307 -26.73 30.43 -43.61
CA TYR A 307 -25.41 29.79 -43.57
C TYR A 307 -25.29 28.86 -42.35
N GLN A 308 -24.84 27.63 -42.59
CA GLN A 308 -24.51 26.63 -41.59
C GLN A 308 -23.36 25.75 -42.11
N GLU A 309 -22.33 25.51 -41.29
CA GLU A 309 -21.18 24.65 -41.58
C GLU A 309 -20.77 23.89 -40.32
N SER A 310 -20.69 22.55 -40.40
CA SER A 310 -20.16 21.72 -39.30
C SER A 310 -18.67 21.46 -39.49
N ARG A 311 -17.89 21.63 -38.43
CA ARG A 311 -16.43 21.49 -38.46
C ARG A 311 -15.91 20.73 -37.24
N HIS A 312 -15.03 19.77 -37.51
CA HIS A 312 -14.31 19.04 -36.46
C HIS A 312 -13.03 19.84 -36.14
N VAL A 313 -12.77 20.09 -34.86
CA VAL A 313 -11.64 20.90 -34.39
C VAL A 313 -10.97 20.20 -33.22
N GLU A 314 -9.65 20.12 -33.23
CA GLU A 314 -8.86 19.66 -32.09
C GLU A 314 -8.27 20.86 -31.34
N VAL A 315 -8.55 20.95 -30.05
CA VAL A 315 -8.15 22.05 -29.18
C VAL A 315 -7.15 21.52 -28.17
N ALA A 316 -5.91 22.02 -28.22
CA ALA A 316 -4.85 21.62 -27.31
C ALA A 316 -4.82 22.52 -26.06
N ALA A 317 -4.59 21.89 -24.92
CA ALA A 317 -4.50 22.49 -23.60
C ALA A 317 -3.65 23.78 -23.57
N GLY A 318 -4.23 24.89 -23.10
CA GLY A 318 -3.56 26.19 -22.94
C GLY A 318 -3.24 26.95 -24.23
N THR A 319 -3.42 26.35 -25.41
CA THR A 319 -3.11 26.95 -26.71
C THR A 319 -4.33 27.64 -27.35
N THR A 320 -4.16 28.24 -28.53
CA THR A 320 -5.28 28.77 -29.33
C THR A 320 -5.37 28.06 -30.67
N THR A 321 -6.46 27.32 -30.89
CA THR A 321 -6.81 26.77 -32.20
C THR A 321 -7.61 27.82 -32.98
N SER A 322 -7.19 28.09 -34.21
CA SER A 322 -7.81 29.11 -35.07
C SER A 322 -8.62 28.47 -36.20
N VAL A 323 -9.86 28.90 -36.36
CA VAL A 323 -10.78 28.49 -37.43
C VAL A 323 -11.10 29.70 -38.30
N ARG A 324 -10.96 29.54 -39.62
CA ARG A 324 -11.41 30.52 -40.62
C ARG A 324 -12.63 29.97 -41.36
N VAL A 325 -13.65 30.82 -41.45
CA VAL A 325 -14.82 30.65 -42.33
C VAL A 325 -14.59 31.46 -43.59
N ASP A 326 -14.77 30.83 -44.75
CA ASP A 326 -14.77 31.49 -46.05
C ASP A 326 -16.22 31.65 -46.52
N ALA A 327 -16.59 32.82 -47.06
CA ALA A 327 -17.97 33.05 -47.49
C ALA A 327 -18.31 32.21 -48.74
N PRO A 328 -19.37 31.37 -48.72
CA PRO A 328 -19.77 30.62 -49.90
C PRO A 328 -20.17 31.54 -51.05
N LYS A 329 -19.98 31.08 -52.29
CA LYS A 329 -20.42 31.79 -53.49
C LYS A 329 -21.84 31.39 -53.86
N VAL A 330 -22.66 32.38 -54.17
CA VAL A 330 -24.07 32.25 -54.58
C VAL A 330 -24.36 33.04 -55.84
N THR A 331 -25.42 32.67 -56.56
CA THR A 331 -25.88 33.38 -57.74
C THR A 331 -26.89 34.47 -57.39
N LEU A 332 -26.83 35.57 -58.13
CA LEU A 332 -27.68 36.74 -58.05
C LEU A 332 -28.21 37.09 -59.46
N SER A 333 -29.49 37.46 -59.54
CA SER A 333 -30.10 38.05 -60.73
C SER A 333 -30.50 39.51 -60.47
N VAL A 334 -30.15 40.42 -61.38
CA VAL A 334 -30.32 41.87 -61.24
C VAL A 334 -31.12 42.43 -62.42
N ASN A 335 -32.20 43.15 -62.12
CA ASN A 335 -33.05 43.82 -63.10
C ASN A 335 -33.21 45.30 -62.76
N ALA A 336 -33.42 46.15 -63.77
CA ALA A 336 -33.81 47.54 -63.58
C ALA A 336 -34.86 47.96 -64.62
N ARG A 337 -35.66 48.98 -64.28
CA ARG A 337 -36.57 49.67 -65.20
C ARG A 337 -36.39 51.20 -65.07
N PRO A 338 -35.98 51.93 -66.14
CA PRO A 338 -35.31 51.42 -67.33
C PRO A 338 -34.00 50.68 -67.00
N TRP A 339 -33.28 50.25 -68.04
CA TRP A 339 -31.96 49.63 -67.89
C TRP A 339 -31.00 50.48 -67.05
N ALA A 340 -29.99 49.85 -66.46
CA ALA A 340 -28.94 50.51 -65.71
C ALA A 340 -27.59 49.81 -65.88
N ASP A 341 -26.50 50.55 -65.86
CA ASP A 341 -25.17 50.03 -65.54
C ASP A 341 -25.15 49.70 -64.04
N VAL A 342 -24.64 48.53 -63.66
CA VAL A 342 -24.65 48.04 -62.27
C VAL A 342 -23.23 47.77 -61.78
N ALA A 343 -22.93 48.20 -60.56
CA ALA A 343 -21.80 47.75 -59.77
C ALA A 343 -22.26 46.99 -58.52
N ILE A 344 -21.45 46.01 -58.08
CA ILE A 344 -21.56 45.36 -56.77
C ILE A 344 -20.28 45.62 -55.97
N ASP A 345 -20.42 46.18 -54.78
CA ASP A 345 -19.33 46.57 -53.86
C ASP A 345 -18.23 47.44 -54.51
N GLY A 346 -18.62 48.23 -55.52
CA GLY A 346 -17.72 49.10 -56.29
C GLY A 346 -17.14 48.47 -57.57
N ASN A 347 -17.34 47.17 -57.80
CA ASN A 347 -16.94 46.49 -59.03
C ASN A 347 -18.09 46.51 -60.04
N ASP A 348 -17.88 47.09 -61.23
CA ASP A 348 -18.88 47.09 -62.30
C ASP A 348 -19.12 45.68 -62.85
N ILE A 349 -20.39 45.27 -62.95
CA ILE A 349 -20.83 43.92 -63.38
C ILE A 349 -21.62 43.92 -64.71
N GLY A 350 -21.81 45.08 -65.33
CA GLY A 350 -22.47 45.24 -66.64
C GLY A 350 -23.86 45.85 -66.58
N GLN A 351 -24.65 45.66 -67.64
CA GLN A 351 -25.96 46.31 -67.82
C GLN A 351 -27.13 45.36 -67.56
N THR A 352 -28.17 45.84 -66.87
CA THR A 352 -29.39 45.06 -66.64
C THR A 352 -30.17 44.77 -67.92
N PRO A 353 -30.80 43.59 -68.07
CA PRO A 353 -30.89 42.51 -67.08
C PRO A 353 -29.65 41.62 -67.02
N ILE A 354 -29.16 41.34 -65.81
CA ILE A 354 -28.00 40.46 -65.56
C ILE A 354 -28.47 39.22 -64.81
N ALA A 355 -28.09 38.04 -65.28
CA ALA A 355 -28.37 36.75 -64.63
C ALA A 355 -27.07 36.05 -64.22
N ASN A 356 -27.16 35.19 -63.20
CA ASN A 356 -26.06 34.34 -62.72
C ASN A 356 -24.79 35.12 -62.27
N VAL A 357 -24.95 36.36 -61.80
CA VAL A 357 -23.87 37.12 -61.17
C VAL A 357 -23.41 36.33 -59.95
N THR A 358 -22.12 36.02 -59.86
CA THR A 358 -21.57 35.28 -58.72
C THR A 358 -21.04 36.25 -57.67
N ALA A 359 -21.58 36.17 -56.46
CA ALA A 359 -21.16 36.97 -55.30
C ALA A 359 -21.11 36.09 -54.05
N THR A 360 -20.62 36.60 -52.93
CA THR A 360 -20.55 35.85 -51.67
C THR A 360 -21.88 35.86 -50.92
N VAL A 361 -22.06 34.96 -49.95
CA VAL A 361 -23.08 35.09 -48.91
C VAL A 361 -22.71 36.24 -47.98
N GLY A 362 -23.65 37.15 -47.72
CA GLY A 362 -23.42 38.34 -46.91
C GLY A 362 -24.23 39.56 -47.36
N THR A 363 -23.89 40.74 -46.84
CA THR A 363 -24.49 42.02 -47.23
C THR A 363 -23.63 42.68 -48.32
N HIS A 364 -24.25 43.00 -49.44
CA HIS A 364 -23.61 43.60 -50.62
C HIS A 364 -24.27 44.95 -50.95
N GLN A 365 -23.48 45.93 -51.44
CA GLN A 365 -24.02 47.20 -51.96
C GLN A 365 -24.06 47.16 -53.48
N LEU A 366 -25.26 47.24 -54.06
CA LEU A 366 -25.43 47.50 -55.48
C LEU A 366 -25.56 49.00 -55.75
N VAL A 367 -24.95 49.45 -56.84
CA VAL A 367 -25.10 50.80 -57.40
C VAL A 367 -25.62 50.67 -58.82
N PHE A 368 -26.80 51.23 -59.07
CA PHE A 368 -27.45 51.28 -60.38
C PHE A 368 -27.27 52.68 -60.96
N ARG A 369 -26.82 52.81 -62.20
CA ARG A 369 -26.61 54.10 -62.88
C ARG A 369 -27.38 54.14 -64.19
N HIS A 370 -28.10 55.23 -64.45
CA HIS A 370 -28.71 55.49 -65.76
C HIS A 370 -28.51 56.96 -66.18
N PRO A 371 -28.12 57.25 -67.44
CA PRO A 371 -27.76 58.61 -67.87
C PRO A 371 -28.79 59.70 -67.60
N GLN A 372 -30.09 59.36 -67.60
CA GLN A 372 -31.20 60.31 -67.37
C GLN A 372 -31.80 60.27 -65.95
N PHE A 373 -31.57 59.19 -65.19
CA PHE A 373 -32.22 58.97 -63.88
C PHE A 373 -31.23 58.96 -62.70
N GLY A 374 -29.93 59.20 -62.96
CA GLY A 374 -28.90 59.33 -61.93
C GLY A 374 -28.42 57.97 -61.38
N GLU A 375 -27.90 57.99 -60.16
CA GLU A 375 -27.48 56.80 -59.42
C GLU A 375 -28.48 56.42 -58.32
N ARG A 376 -28.73 55.12 -58.14
CA ARG A 376 -29.45 54.57 -56.99
C ARG A 376 -28.64 53.48 -56.31
N ARG A 377 -28.49 53.57 -54.99
CA ARG A 377 -27.78 52.59 -54.16
C ARG A 377 -28.76 51.71 -53.41
N GLN A 378 -28.48 50.42 -53.34
CA GLN A 378 -29.30 49.44 -52.62
C GLN A 378 -28.40 48.42 -51.92
N SER A 379 -28.53 48.31 -50.60
CA SER A 379 -27.97 47.18 -49.85
C SER A 379 -28.87 45.95 -50.01
N VAL A 380 -28.27 44.80 -50.25
CA VAL A 380 -28.96 43.52 -50.45
C VAL A 380 -28.28 42.44 -49.63
N ILE A 381 -29.06 41.50 -49.09
CA ILE A 381 -28.54 40.35 -48.37
C ILE A 381 -28.60 39.16 -49.33
N LEU A 382 -27.45 38.54 -49.59
CA LEU A 382 -27.33 37.34 -50.40
C LEU A 382 -27.26 36.13 -49.45
N THR A 383 -28.22 35.22 -49.58
CA THR A 383 -28.35 34.04 -48.72
C THR A 383 -27.86 32.78 -49.41
N GLY A 384 -27.45 31.79 -48.63
CA GLY A 384 -26.93 30.50 -49.13
C GLY A 384 -27.94 29.68 -49.94
N LYS A 385 -29.24 29.80 -49.66
CA LYS A 385 -30.31 29.02 -50.29
C LYS A 385 -30.98 29.72 -51.49
N GLY A 386 -30.96 31.06 -51.51
CA GLY A 386 -31.65 31.86 -52.53
C GLY A 386 -33.18 31.67 -52.56
N PRO A 387 -33.86 32.14 -53.62
CA PRO A 387 -33.32 32.78 -54.81
C PRO A 387 -32.92 34.25 -54.56
N ASN A 388 -31.65 34.60 -54.76
CA ASN A 388 -31.19 35.98 -54.62
C ASN A 388 -31.56 36.78 -55.88
N ARG A 389 -32.49 37.73 -55.76
CA ARG A 389 -32.99 38.55 -56.87
C ARG A 389 -33.16 39.99 -56.44
N VAL A 390 -32.73 40.92 -57.30
CA VAL A 390 -32.85 42.36 -57.08
C VAL A 390 -33.51 42.99 -58.29
N ALA A 391 -34.46 43.90 -58.04
CA ALA A 391 -35.15 44.66 -59.07
C ALA A 391 -35.30 46.11 -58.61
N VAL A 392 -34.94 47.06 -59.47
CA VAL A 392 -35.02 48.50 -59.20
C VAL A 392 -35.88 49.21 -60.25
N ASP A 393 -36.73 50.11 -59.80
CA ASP A 393 -37.38 51.11 -60.65
C ASP A 393 -36.61 52.42 -60.49
N LEU A 394 -36.00 52.95 -61.55
CA LEU A 394 -35.28 54.22 -61.51
C LEU A 394 -36.20 55.42 -61.83
N THR A 395 -37.49 55.19 -62.07
CA THR A 395 -38.48 56.25 -62.27
C THR A 395 -39.20 56.69 -60.99
N LYS A 396 -38.83 56.09 -59.84
CA LYS A 396 -39.44 56.27 -58.51
C LYS A 396 -38.39 56.38 -57.40
#